data_AF-A0A9W6MNJ8-F1
#
_entry.id   AF-A0A9W6MNJ8-F1
#
_cell.length_a   1.000
_cell.length_b   1.000
_cell.length_c   1.000
_cell.angle_alpha   90.00
_cell.angle_beta   90.00
_cell.angle_gamma   90.00
#
_symmetry.space_group_name_H-M   'P 1'
#
loop_
_entity.id
_entity.type
_entity.pdbx_description
1 polymer ?
#
loop_
_entity_poly.entity_id
_entity_poly.type
_entity_poly.pdbx_seq_one_letter_code
_entity_poly.pdbx_strand_id
1 'polypeptide(L)'
;MTATSLARPGFWQRTPLWGRASKNTAWCLLGCSIGDFGTIAFFQATGIPWPTLAIMSLAIVNGLLTSIALETFILSRQMVLKTAFRTAIGMSFISMIAMEVVMNSVDVLLTGGAKLTWWVLPIMLLAGFLAPLPYNYWRLAALGKSCH
;
A
#
# COMPACT_ATOMS: atom_id res chain seq x y z
N MET A 1 32.01 6.93 -36.71
CA MET A 1 31.16 6.20 -35.74
C MET A 1 31.07 7.05 -34.48
N THR A 2 30.03 7.88 -34.35
CA THR A 2 29.78 8.69 -33.15
C THR A 2 29.09 7.82 -32.11
N ALA A 3 29.80 7.47 -31.05
CA ALA A 3 29.21 6.87 -29.87
C ALA A 3 28.31 7.93 -29.21
N THR A 4 27.00 7.84 -29.45
CA THR A 4 26.00 8.57 -28.68
C THR A 4 26.11 8.10 -27.24
N SER A 5 26.74 8.91 -26.39
CA SER A 5 26.62 8.80 -24.94
C SER A 5 25.14 8.92 -24.61
N LEU A 6 24.46 7.77 -24.43
CA LEU A 6 23.12 7.76 -23.85
C LEU A 6 23.29 8.29 -22.42
N ALA A 7 23.04 9.59 -22.25
CA ALA A 7 23.02 10.23 -20.93
C ALA A 7 22.16 9.36 -20.02
N ARG A 8 22.75 8.84 -18.94
CA ARG A 8 21.99 8.03 -17.98
C ARG A 8 20.83 8.89 -17.48
N PRO A 9 19.57 8.44 -17.64
CA PRO A 9 18.42 9.20 -17.16
C PRO A 9 18.60 9.53 -15.67
N GLY A 10 18.19 10.73 -15.26
CA GLY A 10 18.33 11.19 -13.88
C GLY A 10 17.67 10.22 -12.89
N PHE A 11 18.05 10.27 -11.62
CA PHE A 11 17.65 9.27 -10.61
C PHE A 11 16.15 9.00 -10.59
N TRP A 12 15.30 10.02 -10.76
CA TRP A 12 13.82 9.96 -10.78
C TRP A 12 13.17 9.84 -12.16
N GLN A 13 13.96 9.83 -13.24
CA GLN A 13 13.44 9.84 -14.63
C GLN A 13 13.32 8.43 -15.23
N ARG A 14 13.61 7.38 -14.46
CA ARG A 14 13.62 6.00 -14.97
C ARG A 14 12.19 5.44 -14.99
N THR A 15 11.51 5.60 -16.12
CA THR A 15 10.12 5.12 -16.33
C THR A 15 9.90 3.63 -16.02
N PRO A 16 10.83 2.68 -16.30
CA PRO A 16 10.61 1.27 -15.98
C PRO A 16 10.54 1.02 -14.47
N LEU A 17 11.31 1.79 -13.68
CA LEU A 17 11.32 1.70 -12.22
C LEU A 17 10.01 2.21 -11.62
N TRP A 18 9.46 3.31 -12.16
CA TRP A 18 8.13 3.81 -11.77
C TRP A 18 7.02 2.82 -12.08
N GLY A 19 7.06 2.17 -13.25
CA GLY A 19 6.09 1.13 -13.60
C GLY A 19 6.12 -0.05 -12.63
N ARG A 20 7.32 -0.47 -12.21
CA ARG A 20 7.48 -1.58 -11.24
C ARG A 20 7.09 -1.17 -9.82
N ALA A 21 7.45 0.04 -9.40
CA ALA A 21 7.03 0.62 -8.11
C ALA A 21 5.51 0.73 -8.01
N SER A 22 4.87 1.20 -9.08
CA SER A 22 3.41 1.38 -9.15
C SER A 22 2.67 0.05 -9.03
N LYS A 23 3.14 -1.00 -9.72
CA LYS A 23 2.53 -2.34 -9.61
C LYS A 23 2.62 -2.90 -8.19
N ASN A 24 3.78 -2.80 -7.54
CA ASN A 24 3.93 -3.28 -6.16
C ASN A 24 3.03 -2.50 -5.20
N THR A 25 2.98 -1.17 -5.37
CA THR A 25 2.12 -0.29 -4.58
C THR A 25 0.64 -0.59 -4.78
N ALA A 26 0.23 -0.90 -6.02
CA ALA A 26 -1.16 -1.24 -6.34
C ALA A 26 -1.59 -2.57 -5.70
N TRP A 27 -0.71 -3.59 -5.67
CA TRP A 27 -1.00 -4.86 -5.00
C TRP A 27 -1.14 -4.69 -3.49
N CYS A 28 -0.23 -3.93 -2.88
CA CYS A 28 -0.32 -3.56 -1.46
C CYS A 28 -1.61 -2.79 -1.16
N LEU A 29 -1.93 -1.77 -1.97
CA LEU A 29 -3.15 -0.96 -1.81
C LEU A 29 -4.39 -1.83 -1.89
N LEU A 30 -4.45 -2.74 -2.85
CA LEU A 30 -5.58 -3.64 -3.01
C LEU A 30 -5.77 -4.51 -1.76
N GLY A 31 -4.68 -5.08 -1.22
CA GLY A 31 -4.72 -5.87 0.00
C GLY A 31 -5.16 -5.07 1.23
N CYS A 32 -4.56 -3.90 1.45
CA CYS A 32 -4.88 -2.97 2.52
C CYS A 32 -6.35 -2.52 2.48
N SER A 33 -6.81 -2.07 1.32
CA SER A 33 -8.18 -1.58 1.10
C SER A 33 -9.24 -2.64 1.40
N ILE A 34 -8.97 -3.91 1.10
CA ILE A 34 -9.91 -5.01 1.41
C ILE A 34 -10.11 -5.14 2.94
N GLY A 35 -9.04 -5.06 3.72
CA GLY A 35 -9.10 -5.15 5.18
C GLY A 35 -9.75 -3.92 5.82
N ASP A 36 -9.39 -2.73 5.33
CA ASP A 36 -9.96 -1.46 5.78
C ASP A 36 -11.46 -1.37 5.51
N PHE A 37 -11.86 -1.61 4.25
CA PHE A 37 -13.27 -1.58 3.87
C PHE A 37 -14.07 -2.65 4.60
N GLY A 38 -13.52 -3.87 4.72
CA GLY A 38 -14.16 -4.95 5.47
C GLY A 38 -14.42 -4.57 6.93
N THR A 39 -13.44 -3.96 7.59
CA THR A 39 -13.55 -3.55 8.99
C THR A 39 -14.55 -2.40 9.14
N ILE A 40 -14.42 -1.33 8.36
CA ILE A 40 -15.30 -0.16 8.46
C ILE A 40 -16.73 -0.53 8.07
N ALA A 41 -16.93 -1.30 7.00
CA ALA A 41 -18.26 -1.73 6.58
C ALA A 41 -18.93 -2.64 7.61
N PHE A 42 -18.17 -3.52 8.28
CA PHE A 42 -18.70 -4.38 9.35
C PHE A 42 -19.22 -3.55 10.53
N PHE A 43 -18.46 -2.56 11.00
CA PHE A 43 -18.90 -1.68 12.09
C PHE A 43 -20.07 -0.78 11.68
N GLN A 44 -20.12 -0.34 10.42
CA GLN A 44 -21.26 0.41 9.88
C GLN A 44 -22.54 -0.44 9.80
N ALA A 45 -22.43 -1.71 9.36
CA ALA A 45 -23.57 -2.60 9.22
C ALA A 45 -24.11 -3.09 10.57
N THR A 46 -23.23 -3.31 11.55
CA THR A 46 -23.61 -3.77 12.90
C THR A 46 -24.06 -2.64 13.81
N GLY A 47 -23.74 -1.38 13.48
CA GLY A 47 -24.17 -0.20 14.25
C GLY A 47 -23.59 -0.12 15.67
N ILE A 48 -22.53 -0.87 15.96
CA ILE A 48 -21.93 -0.92 17.30
C ILE A 48 -21.22 0.42 17.57
N PRO A 49 -21.58 1.16 18.64
CA PRO A 49 -20.96 2.43 18.97
C PRO A 49 -19.58 2.19 19.60
N TRP A 50 -18.56 2.05 18.76
CA TRP A 50 -17.16 1.97 19.17
C TRP A 50 -16.44 3.30 18.93
N PRO A 51 -15.43 3.63 19.76
CA PRO A 51 -14.63 4.81 19.55
C PRO A 51 -13.93 4.73 18.19
N THR A 52 -14.00 5.82 17.43
CA THR A 52 -13.48 5.90 16.06
C THR A 52 -12.03 5.44 15.97
N LEU A 53 -11.19 5.87 16.92
CA LEU A 53 -9.78 5.48 17.00
C LEU A 53 -9.58 3.95 17.08
N ALA A 54 -10.47 3.24 17.77
CA ALA A 54 -10.38 1.78 17.88
C ALA A 54 -10.74 1.10 16.55
N ILE A 55 -11.81 1.55 15.89
CA ILE A 55 -12.22 1.03 14.57
C ILE A 55 -11.10 1.25 13.55
N MET A 56 -10.51 2.45 13.55
CA MET A 56 -9.38 2.81 12.70
C MET A 56 -8.14 1.95 12.97
N SER A 57 -7.80 1.73 14.25
CA SER A 57 -6.67 0.85 14.59
C SER A 57 -6.89 -0.61 14.16
N LEU A 58 -8.12 -1.11 14.27
CA LEU A 58 -8.51 -2.43 13.78
C LEU A 58 -8.47 -2.50 12.25
N ALA A 59 -8.91 -1.44 11.57
CA ALA A 59 -8.86 -1.33 10.12
C ALA A 59 -7.40 -1.46 9.64
N ILE A 60 -6.48 -0.65 10.21
CA ILE A 60 -5.05 -0.73 9.91
C ILE A 60 -4.52 -2.15 10.15
N VAL A 61 -4.78 -2.77 11.30
CA VAL A 61 -4.27 -4.12 11.59
C VAL A 61 -4.80 -5.13 10.58
N ASN A 62 -6.10 -5.08 10.27
CA ASN A 62 -6.71 -5.98 9.30
C ASN A 62 -6.21 -5.72 7.87
N GLY A 63 -6.06 -4.46 7.46
CA GLY A 63 -5.49 -4.04 6.18
C GLY A 63 -4.06 -4.53 5.99
N LEU A 64 -3.22 -4.38 7.01
CA LEU A 64 -1.85 -4.93 7.01
C LEU A 64 -1.87 -6.45 6.90
N LEU A 65 -2.72 -7.15 7.65
CA LEU A 65 -2.81 -8.61 7.61
C LEU A 65 -3.28 -9.12 6.25
N THR A 66 -4.31 -8.52 5.67
CA THR A 66 -4.82 -8.91 4.34
C THR A 66 -3.81 -8.60 3.25
N SER A 67 -3.09 -7.48 3.35
CA SER A 67 -2.01 -7.13 2.43
C SER A 67 -0.84 -8.11 2.49
N ILE A 68 -0.34 -8.40 3.70
CA ILE A 68 0.75 -9.38 3.89
C ILE A 68 0.32 -10.77 3.39
N ALA A 69 -0.92 -11.19 3.67
CA ALA A 69 -1.45 -12.46 3.19
C ALA A 69 -1.50 -12.53 1.66
N LEU A 70 -1.99 -11.46 1.01
CA LEU A 70 -2.10 -11.38 -0.44
C LEU A 70 -0.72 -11.32 -1.12
N GLU A 71 0.19 -10.48 -0.63
CA GLU A 71 1.57 -10.42 -1.12
C GLU A 71 2.29 -11.77 -0.93
N THR A 72 2.14 -12.40 0.25
CA THR A 72 2.74 -13.72 0.54
C THR A 72 2.16 -14.79 -0.39
N PHE A 73 0.85 -14.78 -0.65
CA PHE A 73 0.21 -15.74 -1.54
C PHE A 73 0.74 -15.61 -2.97
N ILE A 74 0.83 -14.39 -3.50
CA ILE A 74 1.37 -14.14 -4.85
C ILE A 74 2.85 -14.56 -4.91
N LEU A 75 3.64 -14.20 -3.90
CA LEU A 75 5.07 -14.52 -3.84
C LEU A 75 5.35 -16.01 -3.64
N SER A 76 4.46 -16.75 -2.98
CA SER A 76 4.60 -18.20 -2.77
C SER A 76 4.58 -18.99 -4.09
N ARG A 77 4.05 -18.39 -5.17
CA ARG A 77 4.09 -18.96 -6.52
C ARG A 77 5.47 -18.85 -7.20
N GLN A 78 6.35 -18.00 -6.69
CA GLN A 78 7.65 -17.71 -7.30
C GLN A 78 8.83 -18.15 -6.42
N MET A 79 8.62 -18.28 -5.11
CA MET A 79 9.66 -18.67 -4.16
C MET A 79 9.08 -19.47 -2.98
N VAL A 80 9.97 -20.11 -2.21
CA VAL A 80 9.62 -20.89 -1.02
C VAL A 80 8.84 -20.02 -0.01
N LEU A 81 7.77 -20.55 0.57
CA LEU A 81 6.83 -19.85 1.45
C LEU A 81 7.51 -19.04 2.58
N LYS A 82 8.56 -19.60 3.20
CA LYS A 82 9.33 -18.92 4.26
C LYS A 82 10.04 -17.65 3.76
N THR A 83 10.54 -17.67 2.53
CA THR A 83 11.19 -16.53 1.89
C THR A 83 10.16 -15.53 1.39
N ALA A 84 9.02 -16.00 0.88
CA ALA A 84 7.90 -15.16 0.46
C ALA A 84 7.39 -14.29 1.62
N PHE A 85 7.11 -14.91 2.77
CA PHE A 85 6.63 -14.22 3.96
C PHE A 85 7.64 -13.20 4.50
N ARG A 86 8.93 -13.58 4.58
CA ARG A 86 10.00 -12.64 4.95
C ARG A 86 10.12 -11.48 3.98
N THR A 87 9.85 -11.70 2.69
CA THR A 87 9.93 -10.66 1.67
C THR A 87 8.74 -9.71 1.79
N ALA A 88 7.52 -10.22 1.95
CA ALA A 88 6.31 -9.41 2.16
C ALA A 88 6.47 -8.49 3.38
N ILE A 89 6.89 -9.03 4.52
CA ILE A 89 7.13 -8.23 5.75
C ILE A 89 8.36 -7.33 5.59
N GLY A 90 9.47 -7.82 5.06
CA GLY A 90 10.74 -7.07 5.08
C GLY A 90 10.84 -5.96 4.03
N MET A 91 10.05 -6.00 2.96
CA MET A 91 10.21 -5.09 1.83
C MET A 91 9.11 -4.04 1.69
N SER A 92 7.90 -4.33 2.19
CA SER A 92 6.70 -3.52 1.96
C SER A 92 6.12 -2.92 3.26
N PHE A 93 6.55 -3.37 4.45
CA PHE A 93 5.90 -2.98 5.71
C PHE A 93 5.90 -1.48 6.04
N ILE A 94 7.00 -0.77 5.75
CA ILE A 94 7.05 0.69 5.95
C ILE A 94 6.07 1.40 5.01
N SER A 95 5.99 0.96 3.76
CA SER A 95 5.06 1.48 2.75
C SER A 95 3.61 1.19 3.11
N MET A 96 3.33 -0.01 3.64
CA MET A 96 2.01 -0.39 4.13
C MET A 96 1.57 0.51 5.29
N ILE A 97 2.42 0.71 6.30
CA ILE A 97 2.10 1.61 7.43
C ILE A 97 1.86 3.04 6.94
N ALA A 98 2.71 3.56 6.04
CA ALA A 98 2.55 4.91 5.51
C ALA A 98 1.23 5.08 4.75
N MET A 99 0.87 4.09 3.93
CA MET A 99 -0.39 4.04 3.20
C MET A 99 -1.59 4.06 4.15
N GLU A 100 -1.59 3.15 5.13
CA GLU A 100 -2.64 3.01 6.15
C GLU A 100 -2.84 4.28 6.96
N VAL A 101 -1.75 4.87 7.46
CA VAL A 101 -1.81 6.12 8.23
C VAL A 101 -2.41 7.25 7.38
N VAL A 102 -2.04 7.35 6.10
CA VAL A 102 -2.55 8.40 5.21
C VAL A 102 -4.02 8.16 4.88
N MET A 103 -4.42 6.95 4.51
CA MET A 103 -5.82 6.63 4.20
C MET A 103 -6.73 6.93 5.39
N ASN A 104 -6.32 6.47 6.56
CA ASN A 104 -7.04 6.64 7.81
C ASN A 104 -7.10 8.12 8.26
N SER A 105 -6.03 8.90 8.02
CA SER A 105 -6.01 10.34 8.26
C SER A 105 -6.96 11.09 7.31
N VAL A 106 -6.97 10.71 6.02
CA VAL A 106 -7.87 11.29 5.02
C VAL A 106 -9.34 11.00 5.36
N ASP A 107 -9.65 9.80 5.84
CA ASP A 107 -11.01 9.47 6.27
C ASP A 107 -11.47 10.38 7.42
N VAL A 108 -10.67 10.50 8.50
CA VAL A 108 -11.02 11.38 9.63
C VAL A 108 -11.13 12.85 9.23
N LEU A 109 -10.22 13.33 8.38
CA LEU A 109 -10.22 14.73 7.94
C LEU A 109 -11.46 15.06 7.08
N LEU A 110 -11.94 14.12 6.25
CA LEU A 110 -13.04 14.38 5.32
C LEU A 110 -14.41 13.99 5.85
N THR A 111 -14.52 12.96 6.69
CA THR A 111 -15.81 12.45 7.20
C THR A 111 -16.05 12.74 8.68
N GLY A 112 -15.05 13.25 9.39
CA GLY A 112 -15.12 13.54 10.82
C GLY A 112 -15.22 12.28 11.69
N GLY A 113 -14.97 11.09 11.13
CA GLY A 113 -15.11 9.80 11.79
C GLY A 113 -14.58 8.64 10.93
N ALA A 114 -14.91 7.41 11.32
CA ALA A 114 -14.63 6.19 10.55
C ALA A 114 -15.86 5.88 9.71
N LYS A 115 -16.05 6.62 8.61
CA LYS A 115 -17.25 6.49 7.77
C LYS A 115 -16.87 6.33 6.31
N LEU A 116 -17.13 5.13 5.81
CA LEU A 116 -17.06 4.86 4.38
C LEU A 116 -18.14 5.65 3.63
N THR A 117 -17.73 6.71 2.95
CA THR A 117 -18.60 7.48 2.03
C THR A 117 -18.11 7.30 0.60
N TRP A 118 -19.04 7.18 -0.33
CA TRP A 118 -18.74 6.86 -1.74
C TRP A 118 -17.81 7.89 -2.40
N TRP A 119 -17.92 9.16 -2.03
CA TRP A 119 -17.10 10.26 -2.57
C TRP A 119 -15.68 10.32 -1.98
N VAL A 120 -15.49 9.91 -0.72
CA VAL A 120 -14.17 9.93 -0.06
C VAL A 120 -13.32 8.73 -0.47
N LEU A 121 -13.96 7.62 -0.81
CA LEU A 121 -13.31 6.37 -1.21
C LEU A 121 -12.24 6.54 -2.32
N PRO A 122 -12.49 7.20 -3.46
CA PRO A 122 -11.46 7.42 -4.48
C PRO A 122 -10.33 8.36 -4.01
N ILE A 123 -10.63 9.35 -3.17
CA ILE A 123 -9.64 10.31 -2.66
C ILE A 123 -8.69 9.62 -1.69
N MET A 124 -9.25 8.82 -0.77
CA MET A 124 -8.50 8.04 0.20
C MET A 124 -7.58 7.03 -0.47
N LEU A 125 -8.09 6.26 -1.44
CA LEU A 125 -7.28 5.30 -2.20
C LEU A 125 -6.14 5.97 -2.99
N LEU A 126 -6.41 7.13 -3.58
CA LEU A 126 -5.39 7.89 -4.31
C LEU A 126 -4.30 8.42 -3.37
N ALA A 127 -4.68 8.96 -2.21
CA ALA A 127 -3.73 9.39 -1.19
C ALA A 127 -2.89 8.23 -0.65
N GLY A 128 -3.54 7.09 -0.37
CA GLY A 128 -2.89 5.85 0.02
C GLY A 128 -1.94 5.31 -1.04
N PHE A 129 -2.23 5.48 -2.32
CA PHE A 129 -1.32 5.11 -3.40
C PHE A 129 -0.11 6.04 -3.51
N LEU A 130 -0.33 7.36 -3.43
CA LEU A 130 0.71 8.36 -3.63
C LEU A 130 1.73 8.42 -2.49
N ALA A 131 1.31 8.15 -1.25
CA ALA A 131 2.17 8.20 -0.08
C ALA A 131 3.38 7.24 -0.12
N PRO A 132 3.22 5.93 -0.39
CA PRO A 132 4.33 4.98 -0.46
C PRO A 132 5.05 4.94 -1.80
N LEU A 133 4.45 5.45 -2.88
CA LEU A 133 5.00 5.38 -4.23
C LEU A 133 6.44 5.94 -4.36
N PRO A 134 6.77 7.16 -3.86
CA PRO A 134 8.14 7.69 -3.96
C PRO A 134 9.14 6.88 -3.12
N TYR A 135 8.72 6.35 -1.98
CA TYR A 135 9.56 5.47 -1.16
C TYR A 135 9.83 4.14 -1.87
N ASN A 136 8.80 3.53 -2.46
CA ASN A 136 8.93 2.29 -3.25
C ASN A 136 9.84 2.49 -4.48
N TYR A 137 9.74 3.64 -5.14
CA TYR A 137 10.65 3.99 -6.25
C TYR A 137 12.10 4.12 -5.76
N TRP A 138 12.35 4.92 -4.72
CA TRP A 138 13.69 5.13 -4.18
C TRP A 138 14.33 3.80 -3.77
N ARG A 139 13.55 2.93 -3.12
CA ARG A 139 13.97 1.60 -2.68
C ARG A 139 14.40 0.72 -3.84
N LEU A 140 13.62 0.70 -4.92
CA LEU A 140 13.97 -0.02 -6.16
C LEU A 140 15.23 0.56 -6.83
N ALA A 141 15.33 1.89 -6.87
CA ALA A 141 16.40 2.63 -7.52
C ALA A 141 17.74 2.54 -6.79
N ALA A 142 17.73 2.45 -5.45
CA ALA A 142 18.92 2.41 -4.59
C ALA A 142 19.34 0.99 -4.20
N LEU A 143 18.38 0.08 -3.97
CA LEU A 143 18.66 -1.28 -3.47
C LEU A 143 18.49 -2.38 -4.52
N GLY A 144 17.89 -2.08 -5.68
CA GLY A 144 17.68 -3.06 -6.76
C GLY A 144 16.71 -4.19 -6.41
N LYS A 145 15.99 -4.11 -5.29
CA LYS A 145 15.10 -5.19 -4.82
C LYS A 145 13.64 -4.93 -5.21
N SER A 146 13.10 -5.69 -6.16
CA SER A 146 11.68 -5.70 -6.49
C SER A 146 10.91 -6.79 -5.74
N CYS A 147 9.66 -6.49 -5.36
CA CYS A 147 8.76 -7.49 -4.76
C CYS A 147 8.14 -8.41 -5.83
N HIS A 148 8.14 -8.02 -7.11
CA HIS A 148 7.63 -8.79 -8.26
C HIS A 148 8.41 -8.47 -9.55
#